data_AF-A0A168MYA8-F1
#
_entry.id   AF-A0A168MYA8-F1
#
_cell.length_a   1.000
_cell.length_b   1.000
_cell.length_c   1.000
_cell.angle_alpha   90.00
_cell.angle_beta   90.00
_cell.angle_gamma   90.00
#
_symmetry.space_group_name_H-M   'P 1'
#
loop_
_entity.id
_entity.type
_entity.pdbx_description
1 polymer ?
#
loop_
_entity_poly.entity_id
_entity_poly.type
_entity_poly.pdbx_seq_one_letter_code
_entity_poly.pdbx_strand_id
1 'polypeptide(L)'
;MLIYLDQKEYDITFNKAVEERPKEWSSGFVDYYTLQGYGQARGYSGMDGTLQVLHARKQLEQRIMNELSLPRTMIDNSHYDREQLRQELLQTLLGH
;
A
#
# COMPACT_ATOMS: atom_id res chain seq x y z
N MET A 1 2.98 -19.38 -4.47
CA MET A 1 3.68 -18.17 -4.97
C MET A 1 2.95 -16.97 -4.39
N LEU A 2 3.68 -15.99 -3.87
CA LEU A 2 3.18 -14.69 -3.42
C LEU A 2 3.48 -13.65 -4.51
N ILE A 3 2.49 -12.87 -4.91
CA ILE A 3 2.69 -11.71 -5.78
C ILE A 3 2.35 -10.47 -4.96
N TYR A 4 3.33 -9.60 -4.76
CA TYR A 4 3.16 -8.33 -4.05
C TYR A 4 3.14 -7.18 -5.06
N LEU A 5 2.07 -6.39 -5.04
CA LEU A 5 1.98 -5.18 -5.84
C LEU A 5 2.55 -4.03 -5.01
N ASP A 6 3.75 -3.61 -5.36
CA ASP A 6 4.39 -2.50 -4.69
C ASP A 6 3.93 -1.16 -5.26
N GLN A 7 3.85 -0.16 -4.40
CA GLN A 7 3.70 1.23 -4.81
C GLN A 7 4.81 2.02 -4.13
N LYS A 8 5.66 2.69 -4.91
CA LYS A 8 6.84 3.35 -4.36
C LYS A 8 6.50 4.68 -3.73
N GLU A 9 5.58 5.42 -4.34
CA GLU A 9 5.23 6.79 -3.95
C GLU A 9 3.87 6.85 -3.22
N TYR A 10 3.84 6.44 -1.95
CA TYR A 10 2.59 6.44 -1.15
C TYR A 10 2.01 7.81 -0.96
N ASP A 11 2.85 8.82 -0.74
CA ASP A 11 2.38 10.18 -0.49
C ASP A 11 1.56 10.67 -1.69
N ILE A 12 2.13 10.50 -2.89
CA ILE A 12 1.50 10.90 -4.16
C ILE A 12 0.25 10.05 -4.40
N THR A 13 0.34 8.74 -4.22
CA THR A 13 -0.78 7.81 -4.38
C THR A 13 -1.94 8.14 -3.45
N PHE A 14 -1.66 8.31 -2.17
CA PHE A 14 -2.67 8.49 -1.15
C PHE A 14 -3.33 9.86 -1.31
N ASN A 15 -2.55 10.90 -1.59
CA ASN A 15 -3.08 12.21 -1.91
C ASN A 15 -4.00 12.17 -3.13
N LYS A 16 -3.58 11.50 -4.22
CA LYS A 16 -4.44 11.30 -5.40
C LYS A 16 -5.73 10.56 -5.04
N ALA A 17 -5.66 9.50 -4.24
CA ALA A 17 -6.85 8.77 -3.81
C ALA A 17 -7.79 9.61 -2.94
N VAL A 18 -7.25 10.52 -2.12
CA VAL A 18 -8.04 11.47 -1.32
C VAL A 18 -8.70 12.53 -2.20
N GLU A 19 -8.04 12.98 -3.27
CA GLU A 19 -8.62 13.93 -4.24
C GLU A 19 -9.72 13.32 -5.10
N GLU A 20 -9.57 12.06 -5.52
CA GLU A 20 -10.51 11.38 -6.42
C GLU A 20 -11.76 10.83 -5.72
N ARG A 21 -11.71 10.62 -4.39
CA ARG A 21 -12.75 9.93 -3.63
C ARG A 21 -13.60 10.90 -2.79
N PRO A 22 -14.83 10.50 -2.41
CA PRO A 22 -15.67 11.30 -1.51
C PRO A 22 -14.98 11.59 -0.17
N LYS A 23 -15.29 12.75 0.41
CA LYS A 23 -14.67 13.21 1.67
C LYS A 23 -14.93 12.26 2.85
N GLU A 24 -16.08 11.60 2.85
CA GLU A 24 -16.45 10.61 3.85
C GLU A 24 -15.51 9.41 3.84
N TRP A 25 -15.03 9.02 2.65
CA TRP A 25 -14.04 7.96 2.51
C TRP A 25 -12.71 8.36 3.13
N SER A 26 -12.18 9.54 2.79
CA SER A 26 -10.87 9.98 3.30
C SER A 26 -10.92 10.23 4.81
N SER A 27 -12.01 10.81 5.32
CA SER A 27 -12.23 11.00 6.76
C SER A 27 -12.24 9.66 7.51
N GLY A 28 -13.04 8.69 7.03
CA GLY A 28 -13.10 7.37 7.64
C GLY A 28 -11.77 6.60 7.55
N PHE A 29 -11.03 6.76 6.45
CA PHE A 29 -9.72 6.14 6.28
C PHE A 29 -8.69 6.70 7.26
N VAL A 30 -8.64 8.03 7.40
CA VAL A 30 -7.75 8.71 8.36
C VAL A 30 -8.09 8.27 9.79
N ASP A 31 -9.37 8.29 10.16
CA ASP A 31 -9.82 7.90 11.49
C ASP A 31 -9.45 6.44 11.80
N TYR A 32 -9.64 5.53 10.83
CA TYR A 32 -9.28 4.13 10.98
C TYR A 32 -7.81 3.94 11.33
N TYR A 33 -6.90 4.63 10.64
CA TYR A 33 -5.46 4.47 10.86
C TYR A 33 -4.92 5.26 12.05
N THR A 34 -5.55 6.38 12.42
CA THR A 34 -5.00 7.30 13.42
C THR A 34 -5.66 7.20 14.79
N LEU A 35 -6.95 6.84 14.86
CA LEU A 35 -7.67 6.73 16.13
C LEU A 35 -7.61 5.33 16.76
N GLN A 36 -6.96 4.37 16.10
CA GLN A 36 -6.86 2.99 16.57
C GLN A 36 -5.43 2.46 16.51
N GLY A 37 -5.15 1.43 17.32
CA GLY A 37 -3.96 0.59 17.21
C GLY A 37 -2.64 1.36 17.17
N TYR A 38 -1.86 1.15 16.11
CA TYR A 38 -0.53 1.72 15.95
C TYR A 38 -0.53 3.25 15.86
N GLY A 39 -1.47 3.84 15.13
CA GLY A 39 -1.55 5.30 14.99
C GLY A 39 -1.87 5.98 16.31
N GLN A 40 -2.88 5.46 17.03
CA GLN A 40 -3.28 5.98 18.34
C GLN A 40 -2.15 5.87 19.36
N ALA A 41 -1.48 4.71 19.43
CA ALA A 41 -0.37 4.47 20.36
C ALA A 41 0.83 5.41 20.12
N ARG A 42 0.96 5.96 18.90
CA ARG A 42 2.01 6.91 18.51
C ARG A 42 1.56 8.37 18.53
N GLY A 43 0.30 8.64 18.87
CA GLY A 43 -0.29 9.98 18.82
C GLY A 43 -0.35 10.56 17.41
N TYR A 44 -0.39 9.71 16.38
CA TYR A 44 -0.53 10.16 15.00
C TYR A 44 -1.96 10.62 14.73
N SER A 45 -2.11 11.65 13.89
CA SER A 45 -3.39 12.25 13.56
C SER A 45 -3.40 12.82 12.16
N GLY A 46 -4.58 12.88 11.54
CA GLY A 46 -4.76 13.51 10.23
C GLY A 46 -4.05 12.76 9.10
N MET A 47 -3.88 13.46 7.97
CA MET A 47 -3.26 12.91 6.76
C MET A 47 -1.81 12.49 6.99
N ASP A 48 -0.98 13.37 7.58
CA ASP A 48 0.43 13.08 7.86
C ASP A 48 0.58 11.87 8.79
N GLY A 49 -0.24 11.81 9.84
CA GLY A 49 -0.28 10.66 10.73
C GLY A 49 -0.67 9.37 10.02
N THR A 50 -1.61 9.44 9.08
CA THR A 50 -2.01 8.28 8.26
C THR A 50 -0.85 7.80 7.40
N LEU A 51 -0.11 8.70 6.75
CA LEU A 51 1.08 8.36 5.96
C LEU A 51 2.16 7.66 6.81
N GLN A 52 2.39 8.14 8.04
CA GLN A 52 3.32 7.48 8.98
C GLN A 52 2.91 6.03 9.27
N VAL A 53 1.61 5.78 9.46
CA VAL A 53 1.10 4.41 9.68
C VAL A 53 1.26 3.55 8.44
N LEU A 54 0.96 4.08 7.25
CA LEU A 54 1.12 3.36 5.98
C LEU A 54 2.59 2.99 5.70
N HIS A 55 3.53 3.88 5.98
CA HIS A 55 4.96 3.59 5.89
C HIS A 55 5.39 2.49 6.85
N ALA A 56 4.99 2.57 8.12
CA ALA A 56 5.30 1.54 9.12
C ALA A 56 4.70 0.18 8.71
N ARG A 57 3.48 0.19 8.17
CA ARG A 57 2.81 -1.00 7.64
C ARG A 57 3.59 -1.60 6.47
N LYS A 58 4.05 -0.81 5.50
CA LYS A 58 4.87 -1.31 4.38
C LYS A 58 6.16 -1.96 4.87
N GLN A 59 6.88 -1.31 5.79
CA GLN A 59 8.12 -1.86 6.34
C GLN A 59 7.88 -3.23 7.00
N LEU A 60 6.76 -3.36 7.71
CA LEU A 60 6.33 -4.64 8.29
C LEU A 60 5.99 -5.67 7.21
N GLU A 61 5.22 -5.29 6.18
CA GLU A 61 4.87 -6.17 5.05
C GLU A 61 6.14 -6.68 4.36
N GLN A 62 7.10 -5.81 4.04
CA GLN A 62 8.38 -6.19 3.43
C GLN A 62 9.19 -7.14 4.31
N ARG A 63 9.24 -6.90 5.62
CA ARG A 63 9.89 -7.80 6.57
C ARG A 63 9.25 -9.18 6.56
N ILE A 64 7.92 -9.25 6.70
CA ILE A 64 7.17 -10.51 6.67
C ILE A 64 7.44 -11.25 5.36
N MET A 65 7.33 -10.55 4.22
CA MET A 65 7.60 -11.14 2.91
C MET A 65 9.00 -11.74 2.81
N ASN A 66 10.00 -11.08 3.38
CA ASN A 66 11.38 -11.56 3.39
C ASN A 66 11.58 -12.81 4.25
N GLU A 67 10.86 -12.90 5.38
CA GLU A 67 10.91 -14.03 6.32
C GLU A 67 10.10 -15.25 5.81
N LEU A 68 9.12 -15.07 4.93
CA LEU A 68 8.34 -16.17 4.36
C LEU A 68 9.19 -17.07 3.44
N SER A 69 9.12 -18.37 3.68
CA SER A 69 9.77 -19.42 2.87
C SER A 69 8.97 -19.81 1.62
N LEU A 70 8.33 -18.83 0.98
CA LEU A 70 7.47 -19.03 -0.19
C LEU A 70 8.10 -18.33 -1.41
N PRO A 71 7.98 -18.89 -2.62
CA PRO A 71 8.34 -18.16 -3.85
C PRO A 71 7.56 -16.85 -3.91
N ARG A 72 8.26 -15.73 -4.13
CA ARG A 72 7.67 -14.38 -4.14
C ARG A 72 8.16 -13.58 -5.34
N THR A 73 7.25 -12.79 -5.91
CA THR A 73 7.53 -11.78 -6.93
C THR A 73 6.95 -10.46 -6.48
N MET A 74 7.66 -9.37 -6.75
CA MET A 74 7.20 -8.01 -6.53
C MET A 74 7.01 -7.33 -7.89
N ILE A 75 5.84 -6.72 -8.09
CA ILE A 75 5.49 -5.97 -9.29
C ILE A 75 5.31 -4.50 -8.91
N ASP A 76 5.96 -3.59 -9.63
CA ASP A 76 5.82 -2.16 -9.40
C ASP A 76 4.54 -1.62 -10.07
N ASN A 77 3.56 -1.25 -9.26
CA ASN A 77 2.29 -0.71 -9.70
C ASN A 77 2.20 0.82 -9.54
N SER A 78 3.33 1.52 -9.47
CA SER A 78 3.34 2.98 -9.28
C SER A 78 2.80 3.75 -10.49
N HIS A 79 2.79 3.14 -11.67
CA HIS A 79 2.31 3.76 -12.91
C HIS A 79 0.79 3.75 -13.09
N TYR A 80 0.05 2.95 -12.30
CA TYR A 80 -1.41 2.78 -12.44
C TYR A 80 -1.87 2.39 -13.85
N ASP A 81 -0.98 1.83 -14.68
CA ASP A 81 -1.32 1.31 -16.00
C ASP A 81 -1.88 -0.10 -15.84
N ARG A 82 -3.20 -0.21 -16.02
CA ARG A 82 -3.93 -1.48 -15.88
C ARG A 82 -3.49 -2.51 -16.90
N GLU A 83 -3.17 -2.10 -18.13
CA GLU A 83 -2.78 -3.04 -19.18
C GLU A 83 -1.35 -3.53 -18.95
N GLN A 84 -0.44 -2.63 -18.59
CA GLN A 84 0.93 -3.00 -18.19
C GLN A 84 0.92 -3.99 -17.02
N LEU A 85 0.17 -3.67 -15.95
CA LEU A 85 0.04 -4.55 -14.78
C LEU A 85 -0.53 -5.92 -15.18
N ARG A 86 -1.52 -5.95 -16.07
CA ARG A 86 -2.11 -7.20 -16.56
C ARG A 86 -1.09 -8.06 -17.29
N GLN A 87 -0.27 -7.46 -18.15
CA GLN A 87 0.77 -8.19 -18.88
C GLN A 87 1.84 -8.75 -17.93
N GLU A 88 2.31 -7.96 -16.97
CA GLU A 88 3.31 -8.38 -15.99
C GLU A 88 2.80 -9.50 -15.07
N LEU A 89 1.52 -9.44 -14.67
CA LEU A 89 0.85 -10.51 -13.94
C LEU A 89 0.77 -11.80 -14.76
N LEU A 90 0.37 -11.71 -16.03
CA LEU A 90 0.30 -12.87 -16.91
C LEU A 90 1.68 -13.51 -17.11
N GLN A 91 2.72 -12.70 -17.32
CA GLN A 91 4.09 -13.18 -17.44
C GLN A 91 4.55 -13.91 -16.17
N THR A 92 4.29 -13.32 -15.00
CA THR A 92 4.62 -13.89 -13.70
C THR A 92 3.89 -15.23 -13.45
N LEU A 93 2.62 -15.33 -13.84
CA LEU A 93 1.80 -16.53 -13.62
C LEU A 93 2.08 -17.66 -14.60
N LEU A 94 2.42 -17.34 -15.85
CA LEU A 94 2.61 -18.31 -16.93
C LEU A 94 4.06 -18.77 -17.12
N GLY A 95 5.03 -18.10 -16.48
CA GLY A 95 6.42 -18.56 -16.42
C GLY A 95 7.19 -18.46 -17.75
N HIS A 96 6.98 -17.37 -18.51
CA HIS A 96 7.77 -17.05 -19.71
C HIS A 96 8.87 -16.02 -19.44
#